data_AF-A0A2P5D8Z3-F1
#
_entry.id   AF-A0A2P5D8Z3-F1
#
_cell.length_a   1.000
_cell.length_b   1.000
_cell.length_c   1.000
_cell.angle_alpha   90.00
_cell.angle_beta   90.00
_cell.angle_gamma   90.00
#
_symmetry.space_group_name_H-M   'P 1'
#
loop_
_entity.id
_entity.type
_entity.pdbx_description
1 polymer ?
#
loop_
_entity_poly.entity_id
_entity_poly.type
_entity_poly.pdbx_seq_one_letter_code
_entity_poly.pdbx_strand_id
1 'polypeptide(L)'
;MTNALLAWTEAAKVKTNACLAKAKKYKKSPSEEGNSQKEEFFLTKCVQIIEGREEIDNDVYMKAVEKFKDSDWRELFVNMSTLKKRAGLDRL
;
A
#
# COMPACT_ATOMS: atom_id res chain seq x y z
N MET A 1 -13.45 -53.95 5.32
CA MET A 1 -14.02 -52.58 5.18
C MET A 1 -13.02 -51.48 5.52
N THR A 2 -11.70 -51.73 5.52
CA THR A 2 -10.65 -50.76 5.89
C THR A 2 -10.16 -49.91 4.71
N ASN A 3 -10.19 -50.45 3.50
CA ASN A 3 -9.70 -49.76 2.29
C ASN A 3 -10.56 -48.54 1.91
N ALA A 4 -11.87 -48.59 2.18
CA ALA A 4 -12.76 -47.46 1.92
C ALA A 4 -12.47 -46.29 2.86
N LEU A 5 -12.30 -46.53 4.16
CA LEU A 5 -11.94 -45.49 5.13
C LEU A 5 -10.59 -44.82 4.81
N LEU A 6 -9.61 -45.60 4.36
CA LEU A 6 -8.32 -45.08 3.94
C LEU A 6 -8.46 -44.19 2.68
N ALA A 7 -9.23 -44.63 1.68
CA ALA A 7 -9.46 -43.87 0.45
C ALA A 7 -10.14 -42.52 0.70
N TRP A 8 -11.10 -42.47 1.64
CA TRP A 8 -11.79 -41.23 2.00
C TRP A 8 -10.88 -40.27 2.76
N THR A 9 -10.00 -40.80 3.60
CA THR A 9 -9.02 -40.00 4.36
C THR A 9 -7.98 -39.36 3.43
N GLU A 10 -7.47 -40.13 2.45
CA GLU A 10 -6.55 -39.62 1.44
C GLU A 10 -7.23 -38.59 0.52
N ALA A 11 -8.47 -38.85 0.09
CA ALA A 11 -9.23 -37.88 -0.71
C ALA A 11 -9.50 -36.57 0.04
N ALA A 12 -9.81 -36.64 1.35
CA ALA A 12 -9.98 -35.45 2.19
C ALA A 12 -8.67 -34.66 2.32
N LYS A 13 -7.53 -35.33 2.50
CA LYS A 13 -6.22 -34.69 2.58
C LYS A 13 -5.83 -33.99 1.28
N VAL A 14 -6.07 -34.63 0.13
CA VAL A 14 -5.83 -34.03 -1.20
C VAL A 14 -6.71 -32.80 -1.40
N LYS A 15 -7.99 -32.86 -1.02
CA LYS A 15 -8.93 -31.73 -1.14
C LYS A 15 -8.53 -30.56 -0.23
N THR A 16 -8.09 -30.83 1.00
CA THR A 16 -7.59 -29.81 1.93
C THR A 16 -6.32 -29.14 1.40
N ASN A 17 -5.37 -29.93 0.89
CA ASN A 17 -4.14 -29.39 0.28
C ASN A 17 -4.44 -28.55 -0.97
N ALA A 18 -5.40 -28.97 -1.81
CA ALA A 18 -5.83 -28.22 -2.98
C ALA A 18 -6.53 -26.90 -2.61
N CYS A 19 -7.37 -26.89 -1.57
CA CYS A 19 -7.97 -25.67 -1.04
C CYS A 19 -6.92 -24.72 -0.43
N LEU A 20 -5.94 -25.25 0.29
CA LEU A 20 -4.86 -24.45 0.90
C LEU A 20 -3.92 -23.87 -0.17
N ALA A 21 -3.64 -24.61 -1.25
CA ALA A 21 -2.88 -24.11 -2.41
C ALA A 21 -3.63 -23.00 -3.15
N LYS A 22 -4.96 -23.12 -3.31
CA LYS A 22 -5.79 -22.05 -3.90
C LYS A 22 -5.88 -20.83 -2.98
N ALA A 23 -6.03 -21.01 -1.67
CA ALA A 23 -6.06 -19.92 -0.70
C ALA A 23 -4.73 -19.13 -0.64
N LYS A 24 -3.58 -19.82 -0.81
CA LYS A 24 -2.27 -19.16 -0.94
C LYS A 24 -2.12 -18.34 -2.22
N LYS A 25 -2.79 -18.70 -3.33
CA LYS A 25 -2.81 -17.89 -4.56
C LYS A 25 -3.62 -16.60 -4.40
N TYR A 26 -4.62 -16.56 -3.53
CA TYR A 26 -5.38 -15.34 -3.22
C TYR A 26 -4.73 -14.49 -2.11
N LYS A 27 -3.77 -15.03 -1.36
CA LYS A 27 -2.90 -14.26 -0.44
C LYS A 27 -1.56 -13.84 -1.06
N LYS A 28 -1.25 -14.28 -2.29
CA LYS A 28 -0.17 -13.67 -3.06
C LYS A 28 -0.76 -12.44 -3.75
N SER A 29 -0.48 -11.33 -3.10
CA SER A 29 -0.61 -9.93 -3.51
C SER A 29 -0.73 -9.70 -5.02
N PRO A 30 -1.52 -8.72 -5.47
CA PRO A 30 -1.39 -8.24 -6.84
C PRO A 30 0.02 -7.65 -7.03
N SER A 31 0.82 -8.27 -7.88
CA SER A 31 1.99 -7.69 -8.58
C SER A 31 3.07 -7.00 -7.71
N GLU A 32 4.13 -7.75 -7.39
CA GLU A 32 5.33 -7.19 -6.73
C GLU A 32 6.17 -6.28 -7.65
N GLU A 33 6.00 -6.31 -8.97
CA GLU A 33 6.67 -5.35 -9.87
C GLU A 33 5.87 -4.07 -10.19
N GLY A 34 4.59 -3.98 -9.78
CA GLY A 34 3.74 -2.80 -10.03
C GLY A 34 3.25 -2.07 -8.77
N ASN A 35 3.38 -2.69 -7.59
CA ASN A 35 2.90 -2.14 -6.33
C ASN A 35 4.01 -1.42 -5.53
N SER A 36 5.28 -1.83 -5.65
CA SER A 36 6.37 -1.26 -4.83
C SER A 36 6.55 0.25 -5.02
N GLN A 37 6.39 0.76 -6.24
CA GLN A 37 6.42 2.22 -6.50
C GLN A 37 5.19 2.95 -5.95
N LYS A 38 4.02 2.30 -5.94
CA LYS A 38 2.80 2.90 -5.38
C LYS A 38 2.87 3.04 -3.86
N GLU A 39 3.62 2.16 -3.20
CA GLU A 39 3.83 2.25 -1.76
C GLU A 39 4.69 3.43 -1.34
N GLU A 40 5.59 3.87 -2.21
CA GLU A 40 6.48 5.00 -1.95
C GLU A 40 5.75 6.35 -1.93
N PHE A 41 4.61 6.45 -2.61
CA PHE A 41 3.82 7.68 -2.78
C PHE A 41 2.45 7.61 -2.10
N PHE A 42 2.31 6.80 -1.05
CA PHE A 42 1.06 6.76 -0.30
C PHE A 42 0.77 8.10 0.40
N LEU A 43 -0.52 8.43 0.44
CA LEU A 43 -1.05 9.61 1.14
C LEU A 43 -0.51 9.69 2.58
N THR A 44 -0.50 8.55 3.29
CA THR A 44 0.00 8.46 4.67
C THR A 44 1.45 8.92 4.80
N LYS A 45 2.32 8.55 3.85
CA LYS A 45 3.72 8.96 3.85
C LYS A 45 3.86 10.46 3.55
N CYS A 46 3.03 11.00 2.68
CA CYS A 46 2.99 12.42 2.37
C CYS A 46 2.55 13.26 3.59
N VAL A 47 1.52 12.80 4.32
CA VAL A 47 1.06 13.42 5.57
C VAL A 47 2.16 13.40 6.64
N GLN A 48 2.83 12.27 6.85
CA GLN A 48 3.96 12.16 7.79
C GLN A 48 5.10 13.15 7.47
N ILE A 49 5.40 13.37 6.19
CA ILE A 49 6.43 14.33 5.77
C ILE A 49 6.05 15.77 6.12
N ILE A 50 4.76 16.11 6.08
CA ILE A 50 4.27 17.44 6.44
C ILE A 50 4.20 17.60 7.97
N GLU A 51 3.70 16.59 8.70
CA GLU A 51 3.63 16.61 10.16
C GLU A 51 4.99 16.69 10.84
N GLY A 52 6.04 16.16 10.19
CA GLY A 52 7.42 16.30 10.65
C GLY A 52 8.01 17.71 10.47
N ARG A 53 7.25 18.69 9.97
CA ARG A 53 7.70 20.08 9.79
C ARG A 53 7.03 20.98 10.82
N GLU A 54 7.86 21.69 11.57
CA GLU A 54 7.45 22.52 12.71
C GLU A 54 6.77 23.85 12.28
N GLU A 55 6.78 24.18 11.00
CA GLU A 55 6.56 25.55 10.49
C GLU A 55 5.46 25.61 9.42
N ILE A 56 4.51 24.69 9.46
CA ILE A 56 3.39 24.64 8.52
C ILE A 56 2.12 25.11 9.22
N ASP A 57 1.53 26.19 8.70
CA ASP A 57 0.24 26.68 9.16
C ASP A 57 -0.89 25.67 8.88
N ASN A 58 -1.91 25.66 9.72
CA ASN A 58 -3.02 24.71 9.59
C ASN A 58 -3.80 24.87 8.28
N ASP A 59 -3.93 26.09 7.74
CA ASP A 59 -4.55 26.31 6.41
C ASP A 59 -3.72 25.64 5.30
N VAL A 60 -2.40 25.83 5.34
CA VAL A 60 -1.46 25.22 4.39
C VAL A 60 -1.48 23.70 4.51
N TYR A 61 -1.56 23.17 5.73
CA TYR A 61 -1.69 21.73 5.99
C TYR A 61 -2.94 21.16 5.30
N MET A 62 -4.11 21.77 5.52
CA MET A 62 -5.37 21.28 4.96
C MET A 62 -5.39 21.33 3.43
N LYS A 63 -4.86 22.39 2.83
CA LYS A 63 -4.69 22.50 1.37
C LYS A 63 -3.74 21.45 0.82
N ALA A 64 -2.64 21.17 1.51
CA ALA A 64 -1.69 20.13 1.10
C ALA A 64 -2.31 18.73 1.17
N VAL A 65 -3.08 18.43 2.21
CA VAL A 65 -3.84 17.17 2.34
C VAL A 65 -4.84 17.02 1.19
N GLU A 66 -5.50 18.10 0.78
CA GLU A 66 -6.38 18.08 -0.39
C GLU A 66 -5.61 17.81 -1.68
N LYS A 67 -4.44 18.45 -1.87
CA LYS A 67 -3.57 18.22 -3.03
C LYS A 67 -2.99 16.81 -3.09
N PHE A 68 -2.72 16.17 -1.96
CA PHE A 68 -2.26 14.78 -1.94
C PHE A 68 -3.31 13.76 -2.41
N LYS A 69 -4.56 14.15 -2.67
CA LYS A 69 -5.51 13.26 -3.36
C LYS A 69 -5.05 12.95 -4.80
N ASP A 70 -4.32 13.88 -5.41
CA ASP A 70 -3.66 13.72 -6.70
C ASP A 70 -2.43 12.81 -6.56
N SER A 71 -2.35 11.73 -7.35
CA SER A 71 -1.23 10.80 -7.35
C SER A 71 0.06 11.41 -7.88
N ASP A 72 -0.05 12.22 -8.92
CA ASP A 72 1.11 12.79 -9.62
C ASP A 72 1.74 13.87 -8.74
N TRP A 73 0.89 14.61 -8.02
CA TRP A 73 1.35 15.57 -7.03
C TRP A 73 2.08 14.91 -5.86
N ARG A 74 1.61 13.74 -5.38
CA ARG A 74 2.30 12.97 -4.34
C ARG A 74 3.66 12.47 -4.78
N GLU A 75 3.75 11.92 -5.99
CA GLU A 75 5.01 11.43 -6.56
C GLU A 75 6.02 12.58 -6.67
N LEU A 76 5.61 13.71 -7.25
CA LEU A 76 6.45 14.88 -7.36
C LEU A 76 6.88 15.39 -5.98
N PHE A 77 5.93 15.51 -5.05
CA PHE A 77 6.19 15.99 -3.70
C PHE A 77 7.21 15.11 -3.00
N VAL A 78 7.06 13.79 -2.96
CA VAL A 78 8.01 12.88 -2.27
C VAL A 78 9.43 13.02 -2.84
N ASN A 79 9.55 13.14 -4.16
CA ASN A 79 10.83 13.25 -4.87
C ASN A 79 11.48 14.65 -4.81
N MET A 80 10.77 15.69 -4.38
CA MET A 80 11.35 17.03 -4.22
C MET A 80 12.34 17.12 -3.05
N SER A 81 13.32 18.03 -3.15
CA SER A 81 14.16 18.40 -2.00
C SER A 81 13.35 19.12 -0.93
N THR A 82 13.82 19.12 0.32
CA THR A 82 13.14 19.73 1.48
C THR A 82 12.80 21.21 1.26
N LEU A 83 13.71 21.95 0.62
CA LEU A 83 13.55 23.34 0.20
C LEU A 83 12.44 23.51 -0.84
N LYS A 84 12.42 22.68 -1.89
CA LYS A 84 11.39 22.73 -2.95
C LYS A 84 10.01 22.35 -2.43
N LYS A 85 9.94 21.33 -1.55
CA LYS A 85 8.71 20.95 -0.84
C LYS A 85 8.12 22.13 -0.08
N ARG A 86 8.97 22.87 0.67
CA ARG A 86 8.53 24.06 1.43
C ARG A 86 7.98 25.13 0.49
N ALA A 87 8.78 25.55 -0.49
CA ALA A 87 8.38 26.56 -1.45
C ALA A 87 7.12 26.17 -2.27
N GLY A 88 6.89 24.87 -2.48
CA GLY A 88 5.68 24.35 -3.12
C GLY A 88 4.44 24.43 -2.21
N LEU A 89 4.61 24.16 -0.92
CA LEU A 89 3.54 24.27 0.09
C LEU A 89 3.18 25.74 0.36
N ASP A 90 4.17 26.65 0.39
CA ASP A 90 3.95 28.09 0.58
C ASP A 90 3.14 28.73 -0.57
N ARG A 91 2.95 28.03 -1.69
CA ARG A 91 2.19 28.48 -2.86
C ARG A 91 0.76 27.92 -2.92
N LEU A 92 0.33 27.13 -1.94
CA LEU A 92 -1.02 26.54 -1.85
C LEU A 92 -2.02 27.49 -1.17
#